data_AF-A0A2V6H5Y9-F1
#
_entry.id   AF-A0A2V6H5Y9-F1
#
_cell.length_a   1.000
_cell.length_b   1.000
_cell.length_c   1.000
_cell.angle_alpha   90.00
_cell.angle_beta   90.00
_cell.angle_gamma   90.00
#
_symmetry.space_group_name_H-M   'P 1'
#
loop_
_entity.id
_entity.type
_entity.pdbx_description
1 polymer ?
#
loop_
_entity_poly.entity_id
_entity_poly.type
_entity_poly.pdbx_seq_one_letter_code
_entity_poly.pdbx_strand_id
1 'polypeptide(L)'
;MSDAEIKQKVIGYWTSPRHGYHIAPDGIIYMCPRKYATTTNRWKVKDGKFFWDNEPHSIVTLNDKKFVYREIGGYGTTFTLIRGTKEKVDPE
;
A
#
# COMPACT_ATOMS: atom_id res chain seq x y z
N MET A 1 15.60 -6.06 -4.19
CA MET A 1 15.23 -5.65 -2.82
C MET A 1 14.83 -6.89 -2.06
N SER A 2 15.30 -7.04 -0.84
CA SER A 2 14.85 -8.04 0.12
C SER A 2 13.45 -7.70 0.64
N ASP A 3 12.77 -8.69 1.25
CA ASP A 3 11.46 -8.47 1.86
C ASP A 3 11.50 -7.40 2.96
N ALA A 4 12.59 -7.33 3.73
CA ALA A 4 12.77 -6.33 4.79
C ALA A 4 12.82 -4.90 4.22
N GLU A 5 13.61 -4.69 3.14
CA GLU A 5 13.71 -3.39 2.47
C GLU A 5 12.37 -2.96 1.86
N ILE A 6 11.64 -3.90 1.25
CA ILE A 6 10.30 -3.63 0.71
C ILE A 6 9.34 -3.22 1.83
N LYS A 7 9.29 -3.99 2.93
CA LYS A 7 8.42 -3.66 4.08
C LYS A 7 8.68 -2.25 4.59
N GLN A 8 9.95 -1.90 4.82
CA GLN A 8 10.32 -0.56 5.27
C GLN A 8 9.88 0.54 4.30
N LYS A 9 10.00 0.32 3.00
CA LYS A 9 9.61 1.32 1.98
C LYS A 9 8.10 1.43 1.78
N VAL A 10 7.34 0.35 1.97
CA VAL A 10 5.88 0.34 1.80
C VAL A 10 5.16 1.02 2.97
N ILE A 11 5.69 0.95 4.19
CA ILE A 11 5.08 1.61 5.35
C ILE A 11 4.97 3.13 5.12
N GLY A 12 3.81 3.69 5.46
CA GLY A 12 3.54 5.13 5.40
C GLY A 12 2.18 5.49 4.78
N TYR A 13 2.02 6.76 4.45
CA TYR A 13 0.79 7.31 3.88
C TYR A 13 0.88 7.40 2.35
N TRP A 14 -0.22 7.03 1.71
CA TRP A 14 -0.31 6.83 0.27
C TRP A 14 -1.67 7.29 -0.26
N THR A 15 -1.72 7.73 -1.51
CA THR A 15 -2.97 8.07 -2.19
C THR A 15 -3.04 7.41 -3.55
N SER A 16 -4.18 6.81 -3.85
CA SER A 16 -4.63 6.54 -5.22
C SER A 16 -5.50 7.70 -5.71
N PRO A 17 -5.95 7.70 -6.98
CA PRO A 17 -6.94 8.67 -7.45
C PRO A 17 -8.27 8.63 -6.69
N ARG A 18 -8.59 7.52 -6.01
CA ARG A 18 -9.88 7.31 -5.35
C ARG A 18 -9.83 7.41 -3.83
N HIS A 19 -8.73 6.96 -3.21
CA HIS A 19 -8.65 6.77 -1.77
C HIS A 19 -7.27 7.09 -1.21
N GLY A 20 -7.24 7.57 0.03
CA GLY A 20 -6.06 7.58 0.88
C GLY A 20 -5.88 6.26 1.62
N TYR A 21 -4.64 5.91 1.90
CA TYR A 21 -4.28 4.72 2.67
C TYR A 21 -3.13 5.00 3.64
N HIS A 22 -3.21 4.44 4.83
CA HIS A 22 -2.09 4.29 5.74
C HIS A 22 -1.69 2.82 5.80
N ILE A 23 -0.57 2.48 5.20
CA ILE A 23 0.01 1.13 5.29
C ILE A 23 0.89 1.10 6.55
N ALA A 24 0.36 0.51 7.62
CA ALA A 24 0.93 0.58 8.96
C ALA A 24 1.89 -0.61 9.24
N PRO A 25 2.89 -0.45 10.14
CA PRO A 25 3.85 -1.50 10.47
C PRO A 25 3.24 -2.73 11.15
N ASP A 26 2.01 -2.64 11.65
CA ASP A 26 1.25 -3.72 12.28
C ASP A 26 0.68 -4.74 11.26
N GLY A 27 0.88 -4.53 9.96
CA GLY A 27 0.35 -5.39 8.91
C GLY A 27 -1.06 -5.01 8.46
N ILE A 28 -1.58 -3.85 8.87
CA ILE A 28 -2.88 -3.33 8.45
C ILE A 28 -2.72 -2.17 7.47
N ILE A 29 -3.59 -2.14 6.47
CA ILE A 29 -3.84 -1.00 5.61
C ILE A 29 -5.14 -0.37 6.08
N TYR A 30 -5.06 0.86 6.56
CA TYR A 30 -6.23 1.66 6.89
C TYR A 30 -6.62 2.50 5.69
N MET A 31 -7.88 2.45 5.29
CA MET A 31 -8.39 3.47 4.37
C MET A 31 -8.49 4.81 5.13
N CYS A 32 -8.15 5.90 4.44
CA CYS A 32 -8.13 7.24 5.03
C CYS A 32 -9.10 8.18 4.30
N PRO A 33 -9.63 9.22 4.99
CA PRO A 33 -9.37 9.55 6.40
C PRO A 33 -10.06 8.59 7.39
N ARG A 34 -9.35 8.21 8.46
CA ARG A 34 -9.78 7.20 9.44
C ARG A 34 -10.98 7.63 10.28
N LYS A 35 -11.27 8.93 10.33
CA LYS A 35 -12.49 9.45 10.99
C LYS A 35 -13.79 9.05 10.28
N TYR A 36 -13.73 8.75 8.99
CA TYR A 36 -14.90 8.38 8.19
C TYR A 36 -14.82 6.95 7.63
N ALA A 37 -13.61 6.48 7.32
CA ALA A 37 -13.41 5.17 6.75
C ALA A 37 -13.25 4.09 7.83
N THR A 38 -14.04 3.02 7.73
CA THR A 38 -13.96 1.84 8.60
C THR A 38 -13.28 0.65 7.93
N THR A 39 -13.01 0.73 6.63
CA THR A 39 -12.38 -0.34 5.86
C THR A 39 -10.91 -0.50 6.24
N THR A 40 -10.55 -1.73 6.58
CA THR A 40 -9.17 -2.16 6.80
C THR A 40 -8.85 -3.38 5.98
N ASN A 41 -7.64 -3.44 5.45
CA ASN A 41 -7.11 -4.60 4.74
C ASN A 41 -5.83 -5.08 5.43
N ARG A 42 -5.39 -6.31 5.18
CA ARG A 42 -4.12 -6.84 5.67
C ARG A 42 -3.06 -6.76 4.59
N TRP A 43 -1.82 -6.53 4.98
CA TRP A 43 -0.68 -6.59 4.07
C TRP A 43 0.48 -7.40 4.63
N LYS A 44 1.25 -7.97 3.71
CA LYS A 44 2.55 -8.59 4.00
C LYS A 44 3.43 -8.53 2.76
N VAL A 45 4.72 -8.75 2.98
CA VAL A 45 5.69 -8.98 1.92
C VAL A 45 6.27 -10.37 2.14
N LYS A 46 6.32 -11.15 1.07
CA LYS A 46 6.92 -12.48 1.05
C LYS A 46 7.47 -12.76 -0.35
N ASP A 47 8.71 -13.25 -0.43
CA ASP A 47 9.36 -13.66 -1.67
C ASP A 47 9.38 -12.54 -2.72
N GLY A 48 9.67 -11.31 -2.29
CA GLY A 48 9.73 -10.11 -3.13
C GLY A 48 8.37 -9.60 -3.62
N LYS A 49 7.26 -10.19 -3.19
CA LYS A 49 5.89 -9.83 -3.60
C LYS A 49 5.15 -9.12 -2.47
N PHE A 50 4.30 -8.19 -2.86
CA PHE A 50 3.38 -7.52 -1.96
C PHE A 50 2.03 -8.24 -1.97
N PHE A 51 1.44 -8.46 -0.80
CA PHE A 51 0.14 -9.11 -0.67
C PHE A 51 -0.86 -8.14 -0.03
N TRP A 52 -2.04 -8.02 -0.63
CA TRP A 52 -3.18 -7.26 -0.11
C TRP A 52 -4.32 -8.25 0.15
N ASP A 53 -4.73 -8.46 1.40
CA ASP A 53 -5.74 -9.47 1.81
C ASP A 53 -5.52 -10.89 1.24
N ASN A 54 -4.25 -11.27 1.05
CA ASN A 54 -3.77 -12.52 0.44
C ASN A 54 -3.65 -12.53 -1.09
N GLU A 55 -4.08 -11.48 -1.78
CA GLU A 55 -3.88 -11.37 -3.22
C GLU A 55 -2.43 -10.98 -3.54
N PRO A 56 -1.68 -11.82 -4.28
CA PRO A 56 -0.29 -11.55 -4.61
C PRO A 56 -0.17 -10.50 -5.70
N HIS A 57 0.75 -9.56 -5.49
CA HIS A 57 1.10 -8.52 -6.45
C HIS A 57 2.61 -8.48 -6.68
N SER A 58 2.97 -8.33 -7.95
CA SER A 58 4.34 -7.98 -8.34
C SER A 58 4.59 -6.49 -8.10
N ILE A 59 5.76 -6.16 -7.57
CA ILE A 59 6.16 -4.76 -7.35
C ILE A 59 6.85 -4.27 -8.64
N VAL A 60 6.25 -3.30 -9.30
CA VAL A 60 6.77 -2.71 -10.55
C VAL A 60 7.71 -1.54 -10.22
N THR A 61 7.35 -0.71 -9.24
CA THR A 61 8.18 0.40 -8.77
C THR A 61 7.91 0.63 -7.29
N LEU A 62 8.96 0.78 -6.49
CA LEU A 62 8.83 1.17 -5.09
C LEU A 62 9.99 2.10 -4.72
N ASN A 63 9.65 3.35 -4.44
CA ASN A 63 10.59 4.36 -3.95
C ASN A 63 9.88 5.31 -2.99
N ASP A 64 10.57 6.36 -2.57
CA ASP A 64 10.07 7.26 -1.53
C ASP A 64 8.87 8.09 -1.99
N LYS A 65 8.59 8.15 -3.30
CA LYS A 65 7.51 8.95 -3.90
C LYS A 65 6.38 8.12 -4.51
N LYS A 66 6.66 6.90 -4.97
CA LYS A 66 5.71 6.06 -5.72
C LYS A 66 5.80 4.60 -5.32
N PHE A 67 4.64 3.97 -5.24
CA PHE A 67 4.49 2.53 -5.13
C PHE A 67 3.52 2.06 -6.24
N VAL A 68 4.08 1.33 -7.20
CA VAL A 68 3.37 0.76 -8.35
C VAL A 68 3.45 -0.76 -8.24
N TYR A 69 2.29 -1.41 -8.26
CA TYR A 69 2.19 -2.86 -8.13
C TYR A 69 1.13 -3.41 -9.07
N ARG A 70 1.31 -4.66 -9.50
CA ARG A 70 0.46 -5.32 -10.50
C ARG A 70 -0.02 -6.67 -10.00
N GLU A 71 -1.32 -6.93 -10.14
CA GLU A 71 -1.96 -8.21 -9.78
C GLU A 71 -1.29 -9.40 -10.47
N ILE A 72 -1.24 -10.52 -9.75
CA ILE A 72 -0.84 -11.82 -10.27
C ILE A 72 -2.07 -12.74 -10.27
N GLY A 73 -2.39 -13.38 -11.39
CA GLY A 73 -3.51 -14.33 -11.51
C GLY A 73 -4.89 -13.69 -11.80
N GLY A 74 -5.10 -12.41 -11.44
CA GLY A 74 -6.29 -11.63 -11.80
C GLY A 74 -6.24 -11.02 -13.22
N TYR A 75 -6.87 -9.85 -13.42
CA TYR A 75 -6.84 -9.11 -14.71
C TYR A 75 -5.46 -8.52 -15.04
N GLY A 76 -4.49 -8.63 -14.14
CA GLY A 76 -3.17 -8.04 -14.28
C GLY A 76 -3.22 -6.52 -14.19
N THR A 77 -4.17 -5.98 -13.42
CA THR A 77 -4.35 -4.54 -13.22
C THR A 77 -3.12 -3.96 -12.54
N THR A 78 -2.69 -2.78 -12.99
CA THR A 78 -1.59 -2.04 -12.37
C THR A 78 -2.15 -0.90 -11.53
N PHE A 79 -1.79 -0.87 -10.26
CA PHE A 79 -2.16 0.17 -9.32
C PHE A 79 -0.98 1.10 -9.08
N THR A 80 -1.26 2.39 -8.92
CA THR A 80 -0.27 3.40 -8.57
C THR A 80 -0.72 4.14 -7.33
N LEU A 81 0.16 4.15 -6.33
CA LEU A 81 0.05 4.94 -5.12
C LEU A 81 1.15 5.99 -5.10
N ILE A 82 0.76 7.22 -4.75
CA ILE A 82 1.67 8.36 -4.58
C ILE A 82 1.87 8.59 -3.09
N ARG A 83 3.12 8.79 -2.67
CA ARG A 83 3.45 9.05 -1.27
C ARG A 83 2.79 10.35 -0.82
N GLY A 84 2.12 10.30 0.33
CA GLY A 84 1.55 11.47 1.00
C GLY A 84 2.09 11.64 2.42
N THR A 85 1.65 12.70 3.09
CA THR A 85 1.86 12.90 4.53
C THR A 85 0.58 12.56 5.28
N LYS A 86 0.66 12.34 6.60
CA LYS A 86 -0.52 12.09 7.44
C LYS A 86 -1.57 13.20 7.24
N GLU A 87 -1.15 14.46 7.29
CA GLU A 87 -2.03 15.63 7.27
C GLU A 87 -2.81 15.75 5.96
N LYS A 88 -2.24 15.26 4.85
CA LYS A 88 -2.89 15.28 3.53
C LYS A 88 -3.79 14.06 3.30
N VAL A 89 -3.38 12.90 3.80
CA VAL A 89 -4.04 11.62 3.49
C VAL A 89 -5.08 11.24 4.55
N ASP A 90 -4.77 11.53 5.81
CA ASP A 90 -5.56 11.23 7.00
C ASP A 90 -5.70 12.50 7.88
N PRO A 91 -6.32 13.58 7.37
CA PRO A 91 -6.60 14.76 8.18
C PRO A 91 -7.55 14.41 9.32
N GLU A 92 -7.30 15.02 10.48
CA GLU A 92 -8.19 14.98 11.65
C GLU A 92 -9.56 15.56 11.35
#